data_AF-A0A8J8J7T6-F1
#
_entry.id   AF-A0A8J8J7T6-F1
#
_cell.length_a   1.000
_cell.length_b   1.000
_cell.length_c   1.000
_cell.angle_alpha   90.00
_cell.angle_beta   90.00
_cell.angle_gamma   90.00
#
_symmetry.space_group_name_H-M   'P 1'
#
loop_
_entity.id
_entity.type
_entity.pdbx_description
1 polymer ?
#
loop_
_entity_poly.entity_id
_entity_poly.type
_entity_poly.pdbx_seq_one_letter_code
_entity_poly.pdbx_strand_id
1 'polypeptide(L)'
;MEKSKINSILSTAFTWTVLSLMFMKEPVPSVLLGIGAGVAMFARYARRYHDLLIRGAGWGIASLAFLLYTGSHWYKWFFVGITAWVAVSYVLAYLLRVMFDNDFIERKFLAFLLVGAVFSFLLAYPNLRGALRFLILLTMSGLILYLTYAVSTYVSTHLSKKSRIEPLPLPSGSVREDYYSRELRRVIESFVEKGDKVPLTVFLIRNAPEGLAEAQLREIVRPIVEYAPPRHSPLLPPWVVEKKLDYERLRRREILRKTLGKLGFSGVDS
;
A
#
# COMPACT_ATOMS: atom_id res chain seq x y z
N MET A 1 3.73 -27.61 -2.98
CA MET A 1 4.16 -26.21 -2.76
C MET A 1 5.39 -25.96 -3.63
N GLU A 2 5.44 -24.89 -4.41
CA GLU A 2 6.60 -24.62 -5.31
C GLU A 2 7.90 -24.45 -4.51
N LYS A 3 9.03 -24.93 -5.06
CA LYS A 3 10.36 -24.82 -4.42
C LYS A 3 10.73 -23.37 -4.08
N SER A 4 10.33 -22.40 -4.92
CA SER A 4 10.54 -20.97 -4.68
C SER A 4 9.88 -20.47 -3.38
N LYS A 5 8.68 -20.98 -3.06
CA LYS A 5 7.92 -20.62 -1.86
C LYS A 5 8.63 -21.13 -0.60
N ILE A 6 9.08 -22.38 -0.62
CA ILE A 6 9.85 -22.98 0.50
C ILE A 6 11.14 -22.19 0.73
N ASN A 7 11.87 -21.84 -0.33
CA ASN A 7 13.12 -21.09 -0.22
C ASN A 7 12.92 -19.71 0.42
N SER A 8 11.82 -19.02 0.08
CA SER A 8 11.52 -17.71 0.69
C SER A 8 11.20 -17.79 2.19
N ILE A 9 10.51 -18.86 2.63
CA ILE A 9 10.21 -19.09 4.04
C ILE A 9 11.48 -19.43 4.80
N LEU A 10 12.30 -20.34 4.26
CA LEU A 10 13.59 -20.73 4.86
C LEU A 10 14.54 -19.53 4.95
N SER A 11 14.61 -18.70 3.90
CA SER A 11 15.41 -17.47 3.91
C SER A 11 14.95 -16.49 4.98
N THR A 12 13.64 -16.36 5.19
CA THR A 12 13.07 -15.50 6.25
C THR A 12 13.39 -16.05 7.63
N ALA A 13 13.19 -17.36 7.84
CA ALA A 13 13.52 -18.00 9.12
C ALA A 13 15.02 -17.89 9.43
N PHE A 14 15.87 -18.11 8.42
CA PHE A 14 17.32 -18.00 8.55
C PHE A 14 17.75 -16.56 8.87
N THR A 15 17.25 -15.57 8.14
CA THR A 15 17.61 -14.15 8.38
C THR A 15 17.22 -13.71 9.79
N TRP A 16 16.02 -14.05 10.27
CA TRP A 16 15.61 -13.72 11.63
C TRP A 16 16.38 -14.49 12.70
N THR A 17 16.79 -15.73 12.42
CA THR A 17 17.69 -16.49 13.32
C THR A 17 19.04 -15.83 13.44
N VAL A 18 19.69 -15.50 12.32
CA VAL A 18 21.02 -14.87 12.29
C VAL A 18 20.97 -13.50 12.94
N LEU A 19 19.99 -12.68 12.59
CA LEU A 19 19.81 -11.35 13.17
C LEU A 19 19.64 -11.46 14.69
N SER A 20 18.76 -12.35 15.16
CA SER A 20 18.58 -12.58 16.59
C SER A 20 19.87 -13.04 17.26
N LEU A 21 20.65 -13.92 16.62
CA LEU A 21 21.88 -14.45 17.19
C LEU A 21 22.95 -13.35 17.35
N MET A 22 22.98 -12.36 16.44
CA MET A 22 23.85 -11.19 16.56
C MET A 22 23.49 -10.31 17.78
N PHE A 23 22.19 -10.17 18.10
CA PHE A 23 21.73 -9.30 19.17
C PHE A 23 21.64 -9.98 20.54
N MET A 24 21.07 -11.19 20.59
CA MET A 24 20.76 -11.92 21.83
C MET A 24 21.91 -12.83 22.24
N LYS A 25 22.77 -13.26 21.28
CA LYS A 25 23.90 -14.18 21.50
C LYS A 25 23.53 -15.54 22.12
N GLU A 26 22.24 -15.87 22.15
CA GLU A 26 21.72 -17.11 22.70
C GLU A 26 21.07 -17.95 21.59
N PRO A 27 21.52 -19.20 21.37
CA PRO A 27 21.07 -19.97 20.20
C PRO A 27 19.59 -20.35 20.27
N VAL A 28 19.06 -20.67 21.46
CA VAL A 28 17.68 -21.17 21.61
C VAL A 28 16.62 -20.09 21.33
N PRO A 29 16.64 -18.89 21.96
CA PRO A 29 15.77 -17.79 21.59
C PRO A 29 15.89 -17.39 20.11
N SER A 30 17.11 -17.41 19.56
CA SER A 30 17.32 -17.02 18.17
C SER A 30 16.70 -17.96 17.16
N VAL A 31 16.82 -19.27 17.38
CA VAL A 31 16.15 -20.28 16.56
C VAL A 31 14.63 -20.15 16.68
N LEU A 32 14.11 -19.91 17.88
CA LEU A 32 12.66 -19.71 18.07
C LEU A 32 12.14 -18.46 17.35
N LEU A 33 12.90 -17.35 17.34
CA LEU A 33 12.53 -16.17 16.54
C LEU A 33 12.52 -16.48 15.05
N GLY A 34 13.51 -17.24 14.56
CA GLY A 34 13.51 -17.74 13.19
C GLY A 34 12.30 -18.60 12.85
N ILE A 35 11.96 -19.54 13.72
CA ILE A 35 10.77 -20.40 13.57
C ILE A 35 9.51 -19.55 13.57
N GLY A 36 9.36 -18.62 14.51
CA GLY A 36 8.21 -17.71 14.59
C GLY A 36 8.03 -16.87 13.32
N ALA A 37 9.12 -16.32 12.79
CA ALA A 37 9.11 -15.58 11.53
C ALA A 37 8.76 -16.47 10.33
N GLY A 38 9.30 -17.70 10.28
CA GLY A 38 8.98 -18.69 9.25
C GLY A 38 7.50 -19.09 9.26
N VAL A 39 6.94 -19.35 10.45
CA VAL A 39 5.52 -19.66 10.65
C VAL A 39 4.64 -18.49 10.22
N ALA A 40 4.97 -17.25 10.60
CA ALA A 40 4.23 -16.08 10.15
C ALA A 40 4.26 -15.90 8.61
N MET A 41 5.35 -16.30 7.95
CA MET A 41 5.48 -16.28 6.49
C MET A 41 4.58 -17.32 5.80
N PHE A 42 4.36 -18.47 6.46
CA PHE A 42 3.43 -19.50 5.98
C PHE A 42 1.99 -19.00 5.85
N ALA A 43 1.62 -17.96 6.58
CA ALA A 43 0.28 -17.35 6.49
C ALA A 43 -0.07 -16.89 5.07
N ARG A 44 0.92 -16.53 4.24
CA ARG A 44 0.70 -16.15 2.83
C ARG A 44 0.10 -17.26 1.97
N TYR A 45 0.19 -18.52 2.43
CA TYR A 45 -0.29 -19.70 1.72
C TYR A 45 -1.52 -20.33 2.38
N ALA A 46 -2.01 -19.74 3.46
CA ALA A 46 -3.17 -20.24 4.17
C ALA A 46 -4.47 -19.89 3.42
N ARG A 47 -5.53 -20.67 3.68
CA ARG A 47 -6.88 -20.30 3.24
C ARG A 47 -7.30 -18.98 3.88
N ARG A 48 -8.21 -18.27 3.22
CA ARG A 48 -8.76 -16.98 3.68
C ARG A 48 -9.13 -17.05 5.17
N TYR A 49 -8.69 -16.06 5.95
CA TYR A 49 -8.89 -15.91 7.40
C TYR A 49 -8.02 -16.80 8.29
N HIS A 50 -7.62 -18.00 7.85
CA HIS A 50 -6.69 -18.84 8.62
C HIS A 50 -5.26 -18.27 8.63
N ASP A 51 -4.96 -17.37 7.70
CA ASP A 51 -3.73 -16.59 7.69
C ASP A 51 -3.56 -15.74 8.95
N LEU A 52 -4.65 -15.24 9.53
CA LEU A 52 -4.62 -14.48 10.79
C LEU A 52 -4.15 -15.37 11.96
N LEU A 53 -4.68 -16.59 12.09
CA LEU A 53 -4.26 -17.53 13.13
C LEU A 53 -2.78 -17.92 12.99
N ILE A 54 -2.32 -18.18 11.77
CA ILE A 54 -0.93 -18.56 11.52
C ILE A 54 0.02 -17.41 11.84
N ARG A 55 -0.34 -16.16 11.50
CA ARG A 55 0.42 -14.97 11.94
C ARG A 55 0.42 -14.86 13.46
N GLY A 56 -0.73 -15.06 14.11
CA GLY A 56 -0.85 -15.07 15.56
C GLY A 56 0.08 -16.09 16.21
N ALA A 57 0.10 -17.33 15.71
CA ALA A 57 0.99 -18.38 16.18
C ALA A 57 2.48 -18.02 15.99
N GLY A 58 2.86 -17.47 14.83
CA GLY A 58 4.24 -17.04 14.58
C GLY A 58 4.71 -15.96 15.56
N TRP A 59 3.87 -14.96 15.84
CA TRP A 59 4.17 -13.93 16.84
C TRP A 59 4.13 -14.46 18.28
N GLY A 60 3.30 -15.46 18.57
CA GLY A 60 3.31 -16.16 19.86
C GLY A 60 4.61 -16.91 20.11
N ILE A 61 5.14 -17.62 19.09
CA ILE A 61 6.45 -18.28 19.15
C ILE A 61 7.56 -17.24 19.35
N ALA A 62 7.49 -16.09 18.66
CA ALA A 62 8.43 -15.00 18.86
C ALA A 62 8.37 -14.42 20.29
N SER A 63 7.19 -14.33 20.90
CA SER A 63 7.04 -13.92 22.29
C SER A 63 7.70 -14.90 23.26
N LEU A 64 7.54 -16.20 23.02
CA LEU A 64 8.19 -17.25 23.79
C LEU A 64 9.72 -17.17 23.70
N ALA A 65 10.26 -16.84 22.51
CA ALA A 65 11.69 -16.63 22.34
C ALA A 65 12.23 -15.51 23.23
N PHE A 66 11.54 -14.36 23.29
CA PHE A 66 11.93 -13.26 24.17
C PHE A 66 11.75 -13.60 25.65
N LEU A 67 10.79 -14.45 26.01
CA LEU A 67 10.59 -14.94 27.38
C LEU A 67 11.79 -15.79 27.85
N LEU A 68 12.31 -16.64 26.97
CA LEU A 68 13.44 -17.53 27.23
C LEU A 68 14.81 -16.85 27.19
N TYR A 69 14.89 -15.63 26.68
CA TYR A 69 16.12 -14.82 26.69
C TYR A 69 16.59 -14.55 28.12
N THR A 70 17.85 -14.87 28.45
CA THR A 70 18.33 -14.77 29.84
C THR A 70 18.68 -13.35 30.28
N GLY A 71 18.73 -12.38 29.35
CA GLY A 71 19.03 -10.98 29.67
C GLY A 71 18.03 -10.33 30.64
N SER A 72 18.53 -9.83 31.77
CA SER A 72 17.76 -9.17 32.85
C SER A 72 17.45 -7.69 32.55
N HIS A 73 17.01 -7.38 31.34
CA HIS A 73 16.75 -6.00 30.94
C HIS A 73 15.26 -5.75 30.72
N TRP A 74 14.81 -4.52 31.01
CA TRP A 74 13.43 -4.10 30.81
C TRP A 74 12.96 -4.27 29.36
N TYR A 75 13.86 -4.12 28.37
CA TYR A 75 13.52 -4.30 26.96
C TYR A 75 13.09 -5.73 26.63
N LYS A 76 13.53 -6.74 27.41
CA LYS A 76 13.06 -8.13 27.28
C LYS A 76 11.54 -8.18 27.45
N TRP A 77 11.05 -7.63 28.56
CA TRP A 77 9.63 -7.59 28.89
C TRP A 77 8.82 -6.75 27.90
N PHE A 78 9.42 -5.67 27.37
CA PHE A 78 8.81 -4.89 26.30
C PHE A 78 8.60 -5.73 25.03
N PHE A 79 9.62 -6.47 24.58
CA PHE A 79 9.53 -7.30 23.39
C PHE A 79 8.60 -8.51 23.59
N VAL A 80 8.58 -9.12 24.78
CA VAL A 80 7.56 -10.12 25.14
C VAL A 80 6.16 -9.54 25.01
N GLY A 81 5.92 -8.38 25.63
CA GLY A 81 4.61 -7.72 25.66
C GLY A 81 4.11 -7.35 24.27
N ILE A 82 4.94 -6.70 23.44
CA ILE A 82 4.52 -6.24 22.12
C ILE A 82 4.26 -7.42 21.18
N THR A 83 5.09 -8.46 21.21
CA THR A 83 4.90 -9.65 20.36
C THR A 83 3.68 -10.47 20.80
N ALA A 84 3.44 -10.61 22.11
CA ALA A 84 2.22 -11.22 22.64
C ALA A 84 0.98 -10.40 22.24
N TRP A 85 1.05 -9.07 22.32
CA TRP A 85 -0.04 -8.20 21.90
C TRP A 85 -0.36 -8.37 20.41
N VAL A 86 0.66 -8.45 19.55
CA VAL A 86 0.49 -8.71 18.12
C VAL A 86 -0.19 -10.06 17.90
N ALA A 87 0.25 -11.11 18.61
CA ALA A 87 -0.33 -12.44 18.53
C ALA A 87 -1.82 -12.44 18.91
N VAL A 88 -2.16 -11.83 20.05
CA VAL A 88 -3.54 -11.69 20.53
C VAL A 88 -4.37 -10.87 19.55
N SER A 89 -3.83 -9.78 18.99
CA SER A 89 -4.53 -8.95 18.01
C SER A 89 -4.91 -9.73 16.76
N TYR A 90 -4.04 -10.62 16.27
CA TYR A 90 -4.34 -11.49 15.13
C TYR A 90 -5.40 -12.55 15.46
N VAL A 91 -5.34 -13.14 16.66
CA VAL A 91 -6.37 -14.11 17.12
C VAL A 91 -7.72 -13.41 17.30
N LEU A 92 -7.73 -12.21 17.86
CA LEU A 92 -8.94 -11.41 18.05
C LEU A 92 -9.53 -10.98 16.71
N ALA A 93 -8.67 -10.57 15.74
CA ALA A 93 -9.10 -10.27 14.38
C ALA A 93 -9.74 -11.49 13.72
N TYR A 94 -9.16 -12.68 13.87
CA TYR A 94 -9.75 -13.93 13.37
C TYR A 94 -11.13 -14.18 13.99
N LEU A 95 -11.25 -14.07 15.31
CA LEU A 95 -12.51 -14.28 16.02
C LEU A 95 -13.60 -13.28 15.59
N LEU A 96 -13.27 -12.00 15.49
CA LEU A 96 -14.20 -10.96 14.99
C LEU A 96 -14.65 -11.22 13.56
N ARG A 97 -13.73 -11.70 12.72
CA ARG A 97 -14.01 -11.98 11.32
C ARG A 97 -14.88 -13.23 11.15
N VAL A 98 -14.64 -14.29 11.91
CA VAL A 98 -15.41 -15.54 11.82
C VAL A 98 -16.78 -15.42 12.47
N MET A 99 -16.89 -14.75 13.62
CA MET A 99 -18.15 -14.68 14.38
C MET A 99 -19.07 -13.54 13.94
N PHE A 100 -18.51 -12.42 13.46
CA PHE A 100 -19.27 -11.19 13.18
C PHE A 100 -19.04 -10.59 11.79
N ASP A 101 -18.27 -11.26 10.92
CA ASP A 101 -17.80 -10.76 9.59
C ASP A 101 -17.22 -9.33 9.64
N ASN A 102 -16.59 -8.99 10.77
CA ASN A 102 -16.10 -7.65 11.04
C ASN A 102 -14.57 -7.57 10.81
N ASP A 103 -14.10 -6.60 10.00
CA ASP A 103 -12.68 -6.33 9.73
C ASP A 103 -12.10 -5.14 10.51
N PHE A 104 -12.76 -4.68 11.58
CA PHE A 104 -12.35 -3.49 12.33
C PHE A 104 -10.88 -3.53 12.76
N ILE A 105 -10.43 -4.65 13.35
CA ILE A 105 -9.04 -4.81 13.82
C ILE A 105 -8.07 -4.85 12.64
N GLU A 106 -8.41 -5.50 11.52
CA GLU A 106 -7.55 -5.54 10.33
C GLU A 106 -7.36 -4.13 9.73
N ARG A 107 -8.45 -3.36 9.62
CA ARG A 107 -8.39 -1.97 9.10
C ARG A 107 -7.66 -1.01 10.03
N LYS A 108 -7.70 -1.26 11.34
CA LYS A 108 -7.09 -0.41 12.37
C LYS A 108 -5.86 -1.06 13.01
N PHE A 109 -5.24 -2.04 12.34
CA PHE A 109 -4.19 -2.85 12.93
C PHE A 109 -3.01 -2.01 13.44
N LEU A 110 -2.62 -0.97 12.69
CA LEU A 110 -1.56 -0.06 13.09
C LEU A 110 -1.88 0.72 14.38
N ALA A 111 -3.14 1.11 14.58
CA ALA A 111 -3.57 1.74 15.82
C ALA A 111 -3.53 0.75 16.99
N PHE A 112 -3.98 -0.49 16.76
CA PHE A 112 -3.87 -1.56 17.76
C PHE A 112 -2.42 -1.87 18.14
N LEU A 113 -1.50 -1.89 17.17
CA LEU A 113 -0.08 -2.05 17.42
C LEU A 113 0.49 -0.90 18.23
N LEU A 114 0.10 0.34 17.93
CA LEU A 114 0.57 1.52 18.66
C LEU A 114 0.10 1.49 20.12
N VAL A 115 -1.17 1.15 20.35
CA VAL A 115 -1.72 0.95 21.70
C VAL A 115 -0.96 -0.16 22.43
N GLY A 116 -0.73 -1.30 21.78
CA GLY A 116 0.04 -2.41 22.34
C GLY A 116 1.48 -2.05 22.67
N ALA A 117 2.14 -1.27 21.82
CA ALA A 117 3.50 -0.79 22.03
C ALA A 117 3.56 0.16 23.24
N VAL A 118 2.65 1.12 23.34
CA VAL A 118 2.56 2.03 24.50
C VAL A 118 2.29 1.26 25.79
N PHE A 119 1.32 0.35 25.76
CA PHE A 119 0.96 -0.46 26.93
C PHE A 119 2.12 -1.36 27.37
N SER A 120 2.76 -2.07 26.43
CA SER A 120 3.92 -2.92 26.71
C SER A 120 5.11 -2.11 27.22
N PHE A 121 5.31 -0.89 26.72
CA PHE A 121 6.36 0.01 27.20
C PHE A 121 6.10 0.46 28.64
N LEU A 122 4.87 0.89 28.95
CA LEU A 122 4.50 1.31 30.30
C LEU A 122 4.64 0.20 31.33
N LEU A 123 4.31 -1.05 30.96
CA LEU A 123 4.44 -2.21 31.86
C LEU A 123 5.89 -2.66 32.04
N ALA A 124 6.69 -2.63 30.97
CA ALA A 124 8.05 -3.15 31.00
C ALA A 124 9.06 -2.16 31.58
N TYR A 125 8.84 -0.86 31.42
CA TYR A 125 9.82 0.16 31.78
C TYR A 125 9.99 0.26 33.30
N PRO A 126 11.23 0.37 33.83
CA PRO A 126 11.48 0.25 35.27
C PRO A 126 10.82 1.32 36.15
N ASN A 127 10.54 2.50 35.59
CA ASN A 127 9.98 3.63 36.31
C ASN A 127 8.83 4.27 35.53
N LEU A 128 7.60 4.13 36.03
CA LEU A 128 6.39 4.64 35.36
C LEU A 128 6.46 6.16 35.08
N ARG A 129 6.98 6.96 36.02
CA ARG A 129 7.14 8.41 35.81
C ARG A 129 8.16 8.72 34.72
N GLY A 130 9.22 7.92 34.64
CA GLY A 130 10.22 8.00 33.56
C GLY A 130 9.63 7.60 32.21
N ALA A 131 8.84 6.53 32.18
CA ALA A 131 8.16 6.05 30.97
C ALA A 131 7.20 7.11 30.40
N LEU A 132 6.37 7.72 31.26
CA LEU A 132 5.46 8.79 30.85
C LEU A 132 6.21 10.02 30.33
N ARG A 133 7.27 10.46 31.03
CA ARG A 133 8.12 11.56 30.55
C ARG A 133 8.73 11.24 29.19
N PHE A 134 9.22 10.01 29.00
CA PHE A 134 9.79 9.58 27.72
C PHE A 134 8.74 9.59 26.60
N LEU A 135 7.53 9.07 26.84
CA LEU A 135 6.44 9.12 25.87
C LEU A 135 6.03 10.56 25.52
N ILE A 136 5.95 11.45 26.52
CA ILE A 136 5.67 12.88 26.29
C ILE A 136 6.77 13.51 25.44
N LEU A 137 8.04 13.29 25.77
CA LEU A 137 9.16 13.81 24.99
C LEU A 137 9.14 13.27 23.55
N LEU A 138 8.90 11.97 23.37
CA LEU A 138 8.81 11.33 22.06
C LEU A 138 7.69 11.93 21.21
N THR A 139 6.50 12.11 21.79
CA THR A 139 5.36 12.72 21.09
C THR A 139 5.62 14.19 20.77
N MET A 140 6.22 14.95 21.68
CA MET A 140 6.61 16.35 21.44
C MET A 140 7.67 16.47 20.35
N SER A 141 8.70 15.62 20.36
CA SER A 141 9.71 15.57 19.29
C SER A 141 9.08 15.21 17.95
N GLY A 142 8.18 14.23 17.91
CA GLY A 142 7.42 13.88 16.71
C GLY A 142 6.55 15.03 16.20
N LEU A 143 5.88 15.75 17.10
CA LEU A 143 5.09 16.93 16.77
C LEU A 143 5.96 18.06 16.21
N ILE A 144 7.13 18.30 16.79
CA ILE A 144 8.09 19.30 16.30
C ILE A 144 8.59 18.93 14.91
N LEU A 145 8.94 17.66 14.68
CA LEU A 145 9.35 17.18 13.35
C LEU A 145 8.22 17.34 12.33
N TYR A 146 7.00 16.97 12.71
CA TYR A 146 5.83 17.14 11.86
C TYR A 146 5.56 18.61 11.55
N LEU A 147 5.64 19.49 12.55
CA LEU A 147 5.46 20.93 12.38
C LEU A 147 6.56 21.50 11.47
N THR A 148 7.82 21.09 11.66
CA THR A 148 8.94 21.49 10.80
C THR A 148 8.73 21.03 9.37
N TYR A 149 8.26 19.80 9.16
CA TYR A 149 7.90 19.28 7.85
C TYR A 149 6.73 20.05 7.22
N ALA A 150 5.68 20.33 8.00
CA ALA A 150 4.51 21.06 7.53
C ALA A 150 4.87 22.50 7.15
N VAL A 151 5.66 23.18 7.98
CA VAL A 151 6.18 24.52 7.70
C VAL A 151 7.13 24.49 6.51
N SER A 152 8.03 23.51 6.41
CA SER A 152 8.92 23.34 5.26
C SER A 152 8.15 23.10 3.97
N THR A 153 7.09 22.27 4.01
CA THR A 153 6.22 22.01 2.87
C THR A 153 5.43 23.27 2.51
N TYR A 154 4.86 23.97 3.50
CA TYR A 154 4.13 25.22 3.29
C TYR A 154 5.04 26.29 2.67
N VAL A 155 6.20 26.52 3.25
CA VAL A 155 7.26 27.41 2.73
C VAL A 155 7.68 26.96 1.34
N SER A 156 7.94 25.67 1.11
CA SER A 156 8.28 25.17 -0.23
C SER A 156 7.17 25.44 -1.24
N THR A 157 5.89 25.35 -0.85
CA THR A 157 4.77 25.61 -1.76
C THR A 157 4.50 27.10 -1.98
N HIS A 158 4.82 27.97 -1.02
CA HIS A 158 4.51 29.42 -1.07
C HIS A 158 5.71 30.32 -1.44
N LEU A 159 6.93 29.94 -1.02
CA LEU A 159 8.20 30.62 -1.33
C LEU A 159 8.91 30.02 -2.53
N SER A 160 8.50 28.84 -3.02
CA SER A 160 8.67 28.56 -4.44
C SER A 160 7.84 29.60 -5.16
N LYS A 161 8.50 30.71 -5.52
CA LYS A 161 8.02 31.67 -6.52
C LYS A 161 7.37 30.84 -7.62
N LYS A 162 6.39 31.44 -8.31
CA LYS A 162 6.21 31.20 -9.74
C LYS A 162 7.57 31.41 -10.45
N SER A 163 8.59 30.56 -10.24
CA SER A 163 9.37 30.13 -11.37
C SER A 163 8.30 29.56 -12.28
N ARG A 164 8.12 30.19 -13.43
CA ARG A 164 7.69 29.43 -14.59
C ARG A 164 8.50 28.16 -14.53
N ILE A 165 7.88 27.08 -14.04
CA ILE A 165 8.27 25.76 -14.47
C ILE A 165 8.04 25.90 -15.95
N GLU A 166 9.12 26.16 -16.70
CA GLU A 166 9.05 26.04 -18.15
C GLU A 166 8.36 24.69 -18.36
N PRO A 167 7.20 24.68 -19.03
CA PRO A 167 6.51 23.43 -19.26
C PRO A 167 7.56 22.49 -19.80
N LEU A 168 7.74 21.36 -19.11
CA LEU A 168 8.64 20.30 -19.55
C LEU A 168 8.40 20.18 -21.05
N PRO A 169 9.44 20.35 -21.89
CA PRO A 169 9.26 20.38 -23.32
C PRO A 169 8.42 19.15 -23.69
N LEU A 170 7.33 19.40 -24.41
CA LEU A 170 6.46 18.33 -24.90
C LEU A 170 7.38 17.24 -25.44
N PRO A 171 7.19 15.98 -25.01
CA PRO A 171 8.11 14.91 -25.35
C PRO A 171 8.33 14.93 -26.86
N SER A 172 9.59 15.15 -27.26
CA SER A 172 10.00 15.05 -28.66
C SER A 172 9.47 13.72 -29.19
N GLY A 173 8.82 13.74 -30.36
CA GLY A 173 8.02 12.65 -30.93
C GLY A 173 8.70 11.28 -31.13
N SER A 174 9.92 11.08 -30.62
CA SER A 174 10.49 9.76 -30.38
C SER A 174 9.98 9.21 -29.04
N VAL A 175 9.13 8.20 -29.10
CA VAL A 175 8.70 7.38 -27.96
C VAL A 175 9.93 6.83 -27.23
N ARG A 176 10.39 7.51 -26.17
CA ARG A 176 11.27 6.89 -25.19
C ARG A 176 10.44 5.92 -24.35
N GLU A 177 10.95 4.72 -24.13
CA GLU A 177 10.36 3.68 -23.28
C GLU A 177 10.41 4.02 -21.76
N ASP A 178 10.19 5.28 -21.43
CA ASP A 178 10.12 5.77 -20.06
C ASP A 178 8.90 5.14 -19.36
N TYR A 179 8.99 4.93 -18.05
CA TYR A 179 7.92 4.32 -17.24
C TYR A 179 6.55 5.01 -17.47
N TYR A 180 6.57 6.32 -17.69
CA TYR A 180 5.39 7.13 -17.97
C TYR A 180 4.70 6.78 -19.29
N SER A 181 5.46 6.56 -20.38
CA SER A 181 4.88 6.22 -21.69
C SER A 181 4.28 4.81 -21.67
N ARG A 182 4.89 3.88 -20.94
CA ARG A 182 4.34 2.53 -20.70
C ARG A 182 3.03 2.57 -19.91
N GLU A 183 2.96 3.36 -18.86
CA GLU A 183 1.73 3.49 -18.06
C GLU A 183 0.62 4.17 -18.86
N LEU A 184 0.92 5.24 -19.61
CA LEU A 184 -0.03 5.91 -20.50
C LEU A 184 -0.58 4.94 -21.55
N ARG A 185 0.28 4.16 -22.21
CA ARG A 185 -0.12 3.16 -23.20
C ARG A 185 -1.08 2.13 -22.60
N ARG A 186 -0.74 1.60 -21.41
CA ARG A 186 -1.57 0.62 -20.70
C ARG A 186 -2.96 1.17 -20.38
N VAL A 187 -3.02 2.42 -19.93
CA VAL A 187 -4.27 3.09 -19.56
C VAL A 187 -5.15 3.37 -20.79
N ILE A 188 -4.53 3.80 -21.89
CA ILE A 188 -5.23 4.01 -23.18
C ILE A 188 -5.76 2.68 -23.73
N GLU A 189 -4.93 1.63 -23.76
CA GLU A 189 -5.34 0.29 -24.23
C GLU A 189 -6.51 -0.25 -23.39
N SER A 190 -6.47 -0.06 -22.06
CA SER A 190 -7.58 -0.45 -21.17
C SER A 190 -8.90 0.23 -21.52
N PHE A 191 -8.88 1.53 -21.84
CA PHE A 191 -10.10 2.23 -22.25
C PHE A 191 -10.56 1.82 -23.65
N VAL A 192 -9.65 1.79 -24.64
CA VAL A 192 -10.00 1.49 -26.04
C VAL A 192 -10.49 0.06 -26.18
N GLU A 193 -9.79 -0.92 -25.61
CA GLU A 193 -10.12 -2.34 -25.77
C GLU A 193 -11.23 -2.77 -24.82
N LYS A 194 -11.08 -2.47 -23.53
CA LYS A 194 -11.96 -3.01 -22.48
C LYS A 194 -13.11 -2.06 -22.10
N GLY A 195 -13.05 -0.79 -22.51
CA GLY A 195 -14.03 0.22 -22.12
C GLY A 195 -13.90 0.66 -20.67
N ASP A 196 -12.78 0.34 -20.00
CA ASP A 196 -12.56 0.73 -18.61
C ASP A 196 -12.13 2.19 -18.54
N LYS A 197 -13.03 3.03 -18.02
CA LYS A 197 -12.87 4.49 -17.93
C LYS A 197 -12.13 4.94 -16.67
N VAL A 198 -12.06 4.12 -15.62
CA VAL A 198 -11.55 4.55 -14.31
C VAL A 198 -10.06 4.89 -14.37
N PRO A 199 -9.17 4.03 -14.90
CA PRO A 199 -7.74 4.33 -14.95
C PRO A 199 -7.43 5.57 -15.79
N LEU A 200 -8.12 5.72 -16.92
CA LEU A 200 -7.93 6.84 -17.84
C LEU A 200 -8.40 8.16 -17.24
N THR A 201 -9.55 8.17 -16.59
CA THR A 201 -10.08 9.37 -15.93
C THR A 201 -9.14 9.84 -14.82
N VAL A 202 -8.66 8.92 -13.97
CA VAL A 202 -7.71 9.24 -12.89
C VAL A 202 -6.40 9.78 -13.46
N PHE A 203 -5.88 9.16 -14.52
CA PHE A 203 -4.66 9.60 -15.17
C PHE A 203 -4.80 11.03 -15.74
N LEU A 204 -5.91 11.32 -16.43
CA LEU A 204 -6.17 12.65 -17.01
C LEU A 204 -6.34 13.72 -15.94
N ILE A 205 -7.02 13.42 -14.83
CA ILE A 205 -7.20 14.38 -13.73
C ILE A 205 -5.86 14.67 -13.05
N ARG A 206 -5.04 13.64 -12.81
CA ARG A 206 -3.75 13.78 -12.13
C ARG A 206 -2.73 14.56 -12.95
N ASN A 207 -2.77 14.43 -14.28
CA ASN A 207 -1.83 15.07 -15.20
C ASN A 207 -2.47 16.25 -15.96
N ALA A 208 -3.57 16.80 -15.45
CA ALA A 208 -4.22 17.96 -16.06
C ALA A 208 -3.30 19.20 -15.95
N PRO A 209 -3.29 20.10 -16.96
CA PRO A 209 -2.55 21.35 -16.89
C PRO A 209 -2.92 22.19 -15.67
N GLU A 210 -1.92 22.68 -14.94
CA GLU A 210 -2.10 23.61 -13.82
C GLU A 210 -2.63 24.96 -14.35
N GLY A 211 -3.94 25.19 -14.21
CA GLY A 211 -4.62 26.39 -14.72
C GLY A 211 -6.07 26.15 -15.17
N LEU A 212 -6.46 24.89 -15.37
CA LEU A 212 -7.86 24.51 -15.61
C LEU A 212 -8.66 24.52 -14.31
N ALA A 213 -9.76 25.26 -14.28
CA ALA A 213 -10.71 25.19 -13.17
C ALA A 213 -11.33 23.79 -13.08
N GLU A 214 -11.66 23.31 -11.88
CA GLU A 214 -12.23 21.97 -11.68
C GLU A 214 -13.48 21.72 -12.55
N ALA A 215 -14.31 22.76 -12.72
CA ALA A 215 -15.49 22.72 -13.58
C ALA A 215 -15.14 22.48 -15.07
N GLN A 216 -14.08 23.11 -15.57
CA GLN A 216 -13.63 22.97 -16.96
C GLN A 216 -13.00 21.59 -17.17
N LEU A 217 -12.20 21.10 -16.22
CA LEU A 217 -11.64 19.75 -16.27
C LEU A 217 -12.74 18.69 -16.28
N ARG A 218 -13.75 18.86 -15.42
CA ARG A 218 -14.92 17.99 -15.37
C ARG A 218 -15.66 17.97 -16.71
N GLU A 219 -15.84 19.12 -17.34
CA GLU A 219 -16.49 19.24 -18.65
C GLU A 219 -15.68 18.57 -19.78
N ILE A 220 -14.35 18.73 -19.77
CA ILE A 220 -13.45 18.14 -20.77
C ILE A 220 -13.40 16.62 -20.67
N VAL A 221 -13.40 16.07 -19.45
CA VAL A 221 -13.32 14.62 -19.19
C VAL A 221 -14.70 13.95 -19.20
N ARG A 222 -15.79 14.72 -19.13
CA ARG A 222 -17.20 14.26 -19.17
C ARG A 222 -17.48 13.20 -20.25
N PRO A 223 -17.01 13.35 -21.51
CA PRO A 223 -17.27 12.36 -22.57
C PRO A 223 -16.73 10.96 -22.27
N ILE A 224 -15.66 10.85 -21.48
CA ILE A 224 -15.06 9.56 -21.07
C ILE A 224 -15.81 9.00 -19.86
N VAL A 225 -16.17 9.87 -18.91
CA VAL A 225 -16.87 9.47 -17.67
C VAL A 225 -18.29 9.01 -17.94
N GLU A 226 -19.01 9.70 -18.82
CA GLU A 226 -20.40 9.40 -19.19
C GLU A 226 -20.50 8.32 -20.28
N TYR A 227 -19.38 7.88 -20.85
CA TYR A 227 -19.41 6.79 -21.82
C TYR A 227 -19.94 5.51 -21.16
N ALA A 228 -21.02 4.99 -21.75
CA ALA A 228 -21.62 3.71 -21.43
C ALA A 228 -21.57 2.85 -22.69
N PRO A 229 -20.94 1.66 -22.65
CA PRO A 229 -20.93 0.78 -23.80
C PRO A 229 -22.35 0.33 -24.13
N PRO A 230 -22.74 0.25 -25.41
CA PRO A 230 -24.04 -0.27 -25.79
C PRO A 230 -24.15 -1.73 -25.35
N ARG A 231 -25.26 -2.10 -24.70
CA ARG A 231 -25.53 -3.49 -24.34
C ARG A 231 -25.80 -4.27 -25.62
N HIS A 232 -24.95 -5.24 -25.94
CA HIS A 232 -25.17 -6.13 -27.07
C HIS A 232 -26.18 -7.22 -26.68
N SER A 233 -27.10 -7.51 -27.59
CA SER A 233 -28.00 -8.65 -27.43
C SER A 233 -27.19 -9.94 -27.49
N PRO A 234 -27.40 -10.90 -26.57
CA PRO A 234 -26.73 -12.20 -26.60
C PRO A 234 -27.09 -13.06 -27.82
N LEU A 235 -28.08 -12.64 -28.62
CA LEU A 235 -28.56 -13.33 -29.82
C LEU A 235 -27.87 -12.88 -31.11
N LEU A 236 -26.86 -12.00 -31.04
CA LEU A 236 -26.15 -11.52 -32.22
C LEU A 236 -25.14 -12.57 -32.73
N PRO A 237 -25.04 -12.79 -34.05
CA PRO A 237 -24.00 -13.64 -34.63
C PRO A 237 -22.58 -13.14 -34.29
N PRO A 238 -21.59 -14.01 -34.04
CA PRO A 238 -20.24 -13.63 -33.61
C PRO A 238 -19.56 -12.58 -34.49
N TRP A 239 -19.69 -12.70 -35.82
CA TRP A 239 -19.12 -11.75 -36.79
C TRP A 239 -19.74 -10.34 -36.71
N VAL A 240 -21.00 -10.23 -36.26
CA VAL A 240 -21.66 -8.93 -36.02
C VAL A 240 -21.16 -8.32 -34.72
N VAL A 241 -20.90 -9.16 -33.72
CA VAL A 241 -20.33 -8.72 -32.44
C VAL A 241 -18.92 -8.18 -32.66
N GLU A 242 -18.08 -8.87 -33.43
CA GLU A 242 -16.73 -8.42 -33.78
C GLU A 242 -16.74 -7.07 -34.52
N LYS A 243 -17.57 -6.94 -35.58
CA LYS A 243 -17.71 -5.67 -36.32
C LYS A 243 -18.18 -4.52 -35.42
N LYS A 244 -19.09 -4.78 -34.49
CA LYS A 244 -19.57 -3.77 -33.52
C LYS A 244 -18.50 -3.40 -32.50
N LEU A 245 -17.70 -4.36 -32.04
CA LEU A 245 -16.58 -4.10 -31.14
C LEU A 245 -15.50 -3.24 -31.82
N ASP A 246 -15.20 -3.50 -33.09
CA ASP A 246 -14.25 -2.68 -33.86
C ASP A 246 -14.77 -1.25 -34.07
N TYR A 247 -16.06 -1.11 -34.37
CA TYR A 247 -16.68 0.22 -34.47
C TYR A 247 -16.66 0.97 -33.13
N GLU A 248 -16.88 0.27 -32.01
CA GLU A 248 -16.77 0.87 -30.67
C GLU A 248 -15.33 1.23 -30.29
N ARG A 249 -14.33 0.45 -30.70
CA ARG A 249 -12.91 0.82 -30.54
C ARG A 249 -12.58 2.11 -31.28
N LEU A 250 -13.04 2.26 -32.52
CA LEU A 250 -12.88 3.49 -33.30
C LEU A 250 -13.57 4.68 -32.61
N ARG A 251 -14.80 4.49 -32.14
CA ARG A 251 -15.56 5.51 -31.41
C ARG A 251 -14.84 5.96 -30.13
N ARG A 252 -14.29 5.02 -29.36
CA ARG A 252 -13.51 5.32 -28.14
C ARG A 252 -12.22 6.07 -28.45
N ARG A 253 -11.51 5.70 -29.52
CA ARG A 253 -10.33 6.45 -30.00
C ARG A 253 -10.69 7.88 -30.37
N GLU A 254 -11.82 8.08 -31.04
CA GLU A 254 -12.28 9.42 -31.42
C GLU A 254 -12.64 10.28 -30.19
N ILE A 255 -13.30 9.69 -29.19
CA ILE A 255 -13.57 10.37 -27.91
C ILE A 255 -12.27 10.77 -27.23
N LEU A 256 -11.31 9.83 -27.14
CA LEU A 256 -10.00 10.08 -26.55
C LEU A 256 -9.26 11.21 -27.28
N ARG A 257 -9.23 11.19 -28.62
CA ARG A 257 -8.57 12.21 -29.44
C ARG A 257 -9.16 13.59 -29.21
N LYS A 258 -10.49 13.71 -29.18
CA LYS A 258 -11.18 14.98 -28.88
C LYS A 258 -10.89 15.48 -27.46
N THR A 259 -10.88 14.59 -26.47
CA THR A 259 -10.59 14.95 -25.07
C THR A 259 -9.13 15.39 -24.91
N LEU A 260 -8.18 14.68 -25.51
CA LEU A 260 -6.76 15.04 -25.46
C LEU A 260 -6.46 16.35 -26.19
N GLY A 261 -7.09 16.58 -27.35
CA GLY A 261 -6.99 17.85 -28.07
C GLY A 261 -7.49 19.04 -27.24
N LYS A 262 -8.60 18.89 -26.51
CA LYS A 262 -9.10 19.91 -25.58
C LYS A 262 -8.19 20.17 -24.39
N LEU A 263 -7.39 19.18 -23.98
CA LEU A 263 -6.40 19.30 -22.90
C LEU A 263 -5.06 19.87 -23.38
N GLY A 264 -4.91 20.19 -24.68
CA GLY A 264 -3.69 20.76 -25.24
C GLY A 264 -2.60 19.73 -25.58
N PHE A 265 -2.91 18.44 -25.61
CA PHE A 265 -1.96 17.41 -26.07
C PHE A 265 -1.90 17.40 -27.61
N SER A 266 -0.97 18.14 -28.19
CA SER A 266 -0.70 18.14 -29.64
C SER A 266 0.30 17.04 -30.00
N GLY A 267 -0.22 15.84 -30.30
CA GLY A 267 0.58 14.68 -30.73
C GLY A 267 -0.21 13.39 -30.93
N VAL A 268 -1.55 13.49 -31.03
CA VAL A 268 -2.46 12.32 -31.04
C VAL A 268 -2.70 11.78 -32.46
N ASP A 269 -2.00 12.34 -33.44
CA ASP A 269 -2.16 12.05 -34.87
C ASP A 269 -1.03 11.15 -35.41
N SER A 270 -0.03 10.83 -34.58
CA SER A 270 1.11 9.97 -34.91
C SER A 270 1.01 8.60 -34.24
#